data_AF-A0A2E8KLA2-F1
#
_entry.id   AF-A0A2E8KLA2-F1
#
_cell.length_a   1.000
_cell.length_b   1.000
_cell.length_c   1.000
_cell.angle_alpha   90.00
_cell.angle_beta   90.00
_cell.angle_gamma   90.00
#
_symmetry.space_group_name_H-M   'P 1'
#
loop_
_entity.id
_entity.type
_entity.pdbx_description
1 polymer ?
#
loop_
_entity_poly.entity_id
_entity_poly.type
_entity_poly.pdbx_seq_one_letter_code
_entity_poly.pdbx_strand_id
1 'polypeptide(L)'
;MSAEADKTYKLSPSVFQKTGFLLLEGVFLLGVAFWGGPVWISIVVPALLVEVYCGSQLQSLGMLIPCSVWLVFANVTGNRELYFPFAMYVMAFMVSRLWQKGRGVAVLGGFLCGMFFLTIRWLQNASMSVLLVEGVVAAGILIALCLYCRQGLDRGWSRMVSLVGASLLAYAGLAL
;
A
#
# COMPACT_ATOMS: atom_id res chain seq x y z
N MET A 1 38.35 35.41 9.47
CA MET A 1 37.34 35.30 8.39
C MET A 1 36.73 33.92 8.50
N SER A 2 35.72 33.77 9.37
CA SER A 2 34.27 33.88 9.11
C SER A 2 33.68 32.50 8.89
N ALA A 3 32.87 32.10 9.86
CA ALA A 3 32.03 30.92 9.88
C ALA A 3 30.84 31.07 8.92
N GLU A 4 30.32 29.96 8.38
CA GLU A 4 28.89 29.65 8.16
C GLU A 4 28.81 28.32 7.39
N ALA A 5 28.62 27.20 8.08
CA ALA A 5 27.28 26.68 8.38
C ALA A 5 26.52 26.22 7.11
N ASP A 6 27.04 25.19 6.45
CA ASP A 6 26.21 24.28 5.64
C ASP A 6 25.40 23.37 6.59
N LYS A 7 24.52 24.01 7.38
CA LYS A 7 23.42 23.34 8.04
C LYS A 7 22.32 23.32 7.00
N THR A 8 22.21 22.21 6.29
CA THR A 8 21.03 21.86 5.50
C THR A 8 19.83 21.95 6.45
N TYR A 9 19.12 23.08 6.42
CA TYR A 9 17.89 23.26 7.17
C TYR A 9 16.90 22.23 6.64
N LYS A 10 16.75 21.11 7.34
CA LYS A 10 15.56 20.27 7.22
C LYS A 10 14.40 21.19 7.59
N LEU A 11 13.74 21.79 6.60
CA LEU A 11 12.51 22.54 6.80
C LEU A 11 11.58 21.63 7.60
N SER A 12 11.29 22.05 8.83
CA SER A 12 10.20 21.46 9.60
C SER A 12 8.96 21.49 8.71
N PRO A 13 8.28 20.35 8.49
CA PRO A 13 7.03 20.35 7.73
C PRO A 13 6.09 21.37 8.37
N SER A 14 5.49 22.22 7.53
CA SER A 14 4.64 23.31 8.01
C SER A 14 3.45 22.72 8.77
N VAL A 15 2.93 23.46 9.76
CA VAL A 15 1.74 23.03 10.52
C VAL A 15 0.60 22.62 9.57
N PHE A 16 0.46 23.34 8.45
CA PHE A 16 -0.51 23.04 7.40
C PHE A 16 -0.32 21.66 6.75
N GLN A 17 0.93 21.24 6.49
CA GLN A 17 1.22 19.90 5.95
C GLN A 17 0.90 18.79 6.95
N LYS A 18 1.17 19.01 8.24
CA LYS A 18 0.86 18.04 9.30
C LYS A 18 -0.65 17.91 9.50
N THR A 19 -1.37 19.04 9.58
CA THR A 19 -2.83 19.05 9.70
C THR A 19 -3.49 18.43 8.48
N GLY A 20 -3.02 18.76 7.26
CA GLY A 20 -3.53 18.16 6.04
C GLY A 20 -3.30 16.65 5.95
N PHE A 21 -2.16 16.16 6.44
CA PHE A 21 -1.87 14.73 6.52
C PHE A 21 -2.83 14.02 7.47
N LEU A 22 -3.02 14.54 8.68
CA LEU A 22 -3.92 13.96 9.68
C LEU A 22 -5.39 13.96 9.22
N LEU A 23 -5.83 15.05 8.59
CA LEU A 23 -7.19 15.14 8.03
C LEU A 23 -7.39 14.12 6.91
N LEU A 24 -6.44 14.04 5.97
CA LEU A 24 -6.53 13.10 4.86
C LEU A 24 -6.47 11.65 5.35
N GLU A 25 -5.61 11.35 6.32
CA GLU A 25 -5.49 10.04 6.95
C GLU A 25 -6.80 9.64 7.64
N GLY A 26 -7.36 10.53 8.45
CA GLY A 26 -8.63 10.31 9.14
C GLY A 26 -9.79 10.09 8.17
N VAL A 27 -9.92 10.94 7.14
CA VAL A 27 -10.96 10.80 6.11
C VAL A 27 -10.78 9.48 5.34
N PHE A 28 -9.54 9.12 5.00
CA PHE A 28 -9.25 7.88 4.29
C PHE A 28 -9.61 6.65 5.14
N LEU A 29 -9.22 6.63 6.41
CA LEU A 29 -9.55 5.54 7.34
C LEU A 29 -11.06 5.42 7.55
N LEU A 30 -11.77 6.53 7.70
CA LEU A 30 -13.24 6.54 7.79
C LEU A 30 -13.88 6.00 6.51
N GLY A 31 -13.37 6.37 5.34
CA GLY A 31 -13.83 5.83 4.06
C GLY A 31 -13.62 4.32 3.97
N VAL A 32 -12.42 3.83 4.31
CA VAL A 32 -12.10 2.39 4.32
C VAL A 32 -12.99 1.65 5.31
N ALA A 33 -13.21 2.21 6.49
CA ALA A 33 -14.09 1.65 7.51
C ALA A 33 -15.55 1.54 7.04
N PHE A 34 -16.06 2.60 6.42
CA PHE A 34 -17.43 2.68 5.95
C PHE A 34 -17.71 1.72 4.80
N TRP A 35 -16.79 1.64 3.84
CA TRP A 35 -16.94 0.76 2.68
C TRP A 35 -16.48 -0.66 3.00
N GLY A 36 -15.21 -0.89 3.31
CA GLY A 36 -14.71 -2.25 3.53
C GLY A 36 -15.22 -2.90 4.82
N GLY A 37 -15.50 -2.10 5.86
CA GLY A 37 -15.68 -2.57 7.22
C GLY A 37 -14.37 -2.58 8.03
N PRO A 38 -14.42 -2.88 9.33
CA PRO A 38 -13.30 -2.71 10.26
C PRO A 38 -12.08 -3.57 9.92
N VAL A 39 -12.30 -4.71 9.27
CA VAL A 39 -11.23 -5.66 8.95
C VAL A 39 -10.22 -5.06 7.97
N TRP A 40 -10.65 -4.29 6.96
CA TRP A 40 -9.73 -3.76 5.94
C TRP A 40 -8.94 -2.54 6.41
N ILE A 41 -9.41 -1.87 7.47
CA ILE A 41 -8.62 -0.89 8.21
C ILE A 41 -7.33 -1.53 8.70
N SER A 42 -7.37 -2.78 9.15
CA SER A 42 -6.19 -3.47 9.67
C SER A 42 -5.09 -3.69 8.62
N ILE A 43 -5.41 -3.71 7.32
CA ILE A 43 -4.41 -3.76 6.23
C ILE A 43 -3.85 -2.38 5.94
N VAL A 44 -4.68 -1.34 6.03
CA VAL A 44 -4.30 0.04 5.73
C VAL A 44 -3.45 0.66 6.83
N VAL A 45 -3.75 0.37 8.10
CA VAL A 45 -3.01 0.92 9.26
C VAL A 45 -1.50 0.63 9.18
N PRO A 46 -1.03 -0.60 8.91
CA PRO A 46 0.39 -0.87 8.65
C PRO A 46 0.99 -0.02 7.54
N ALA A 47 0.25 0.23 6.46
CA ALA A 47 0.74 1.06 5.36
C ALA A 47 0.88 2.54 5.77
N LEU A 48 -0.03 3.05 6.60
CA LEU A 48 0.06 4.38 7.18
C LEU A 48 1.23 4.49 8.16
N LEU A 49 1.45 3.47 8.99
CA LEU A 49 2.62 3.42 9.89
C LEU A 49 3.93 3.40 9.10
N VAL A 50 4.00 2.64 8.00
CA VAL A 50 5.13 2.65 7.08
C VAL A 50 5.33 4.04 6.47
N GLU A 51 4.25 4.72 6.08
CA GLU A 51 4.32 6.08 5.55
C GLU A 51 4.89 7.07 6.58
N VAL A 52 4.45 6.98 7.84
CA VAL A 52 4.97 7.78 8.95
C VAL A 52 6.45 7.47 9.20
N TYR A 53 6.82 6.19 9.25
CA TYR A 53 8.20 5.75 9.40
C TYR A 53 9.12 6.25 8.26
N CYS A 54 8.59 6.35 7.04
CA CYS A 54 9.33 6.85 5.88
C CYS A 54 9.41 8.38 5.79
N GLY A 55 8.75 9.12 6.68
CA GLY A 55 8.87 10.58 6.79
C GLY A 55 7.63 11.38 6.39
N SER A 56 6.44 10.77 6.43
CA SER A 56 5.11 11.40 6.27
C SER A 56 5.02 12.40 5.11
N GLN A 57 4.72 11.92 3.91
CA GLN A 57 4.48 12.77 2.74
C GLN A 57 2.99 12.78 2.40
N LEU A 58 2.37 13.96 2.44
CA LEU A 58 0.96 14.15 2.07
C LEU A 58 0.67 13.67 0.63
N GLN A 59 1.62 13.88 -0.28
CA GLN A 59 1.55 13.36 -1.64
C GLN A 59 1.55 11.82 -1.69
N SER A 60 2.32 11.16 -0.83
CA SER A 60 2.39 9.70 -0.75
C SER A 60 1.09 9.13 -0.18
N LEU A 61 0.51 9.76 0.84
CA LEU A 61 -0.81 9.41 1.34
C LEU A 61 -1.89 9.53 0.26
N GLY A 62 -1.83 10.59 -0.57
CA GLY A 62 -2.70 10.74 -1.73
C GLY A 62 -2.61 9.58 -2.74
N MET A 63 -1.45 8.90 -2.82
CA MET A 63 -1.30 7.72 -3.67
C MET A 63 -2.06 6.50 -3.16
N LEU A 64 -2.56 6.48 -1.92
CA LEU A 64 -3.42 5.39 -1.44
C LEU A 64 -4.89 5.57 -1.84
N ILE A 65 -5.35 6.80 -2.14
CA ILE A 65 -6.75 7.06 -2.51
C ILE A 65 -7.27 6.14 -3.63
N PRO A 66 -6.53 5.89 -4.73
CA PRO A 66 -7.00 5.08 -5.86
C PRO A 66 -7.36 3.64 -5.48
N CYS A 67 -6.73 3.06 -4.44
CA CYS A 67 -7.06 1.69 -4.03
C CYS A 67 -8.48 1.57 -3.46
N SER A 68 -9.04 2.66 -2.93
CA SER A 68 -10.40 2.67 -2.36
C SER A 68 -11.48 2.38 -3.40
N VAL A 69 -11.20 2.60 -4.69
CA VAL A 69 -12.10 2.26 -5.80
C VAL A 69 -12.47 0.77 -5.78
N TRP A 70 -11.52 -0.10 -5.46
CA TRP A 70 -11.79 -1.54 -5.34
C TRP A 70 -12.70 -1.88 -4.16
N LEU A 71 -12.60 -1.16 -3.03
CA LEU A 71 -13.50 -1.34 -1.90
C LEU A 71 -14.92 -0.90 -2.23
N VAL A 72 -15.07 0.19 -2.99
CA VAL A 72 -16.37 0.65 -3.47
C VAL A 72 -16.97 -0.41 -4.40
N PHE A 73 -16.21 -0.91 -5.37
CA PHE A 73 -16.70 -1.97 -6.26
C PHE A 73 -17.01 -3.27 -5.52
N ALA A 74 -16.20 -3.69 -4.55
CA ALA A 74 -16.46 -4.87 -3.73
C ALA A 74 -17.82 -4.78 -3.01
N ASN A 75 -18.16 -3.59 -2.49
CA ASN A 75 -19.44 -3.37 -1.84
C ASN A 75 -20.61 -3.32 -2.81
N VAL A 76 -20.48 -2.56 -3.89
CA VAL A 76 -21.56 -2.37 -4.87
C VAL A 76 -21.91 -3.69 -5.56
N THR A 77 -20.91 -4.53 -5.84
CA THR A 77 -21.10 -5.82 -6.53
C THR A 77 -21.33 -6.99 -5.58
N GLY A 78 -21.04 -6.82 -4.29
CA GLY A 78 -20.97 -7.92 -3.32
C GLY A 78 -19.80 -8.90 -3.56
N ASN A 79 -18.91 -8.64 -4.53
CA ASN A 79 -17.81 -9.52 -4.85
C ASN A 79 -16.62 -9.31 -3.89
N ARG A 80 -16.43 -10.27 -2.98
CA ARG A 80 -15.34 -10.25 -2.00
C ARG A 80 -13.96 -10.50 -2.59
N GLU A 81 -13.85 -10.99 -3.81
CA GLU A 81 -12.55 -11.21 -4.46
C GLU A 81 -11.88 -9.87 -4.80
N LEU A 82 -12.66 -8.79 -4.97
CA LEU A 82 -12.15 -7.44 -5.21
C LEU A 82 -11.36 -6.86 -4.03
N TYR A 83 -11.38 -7.50 -2.86
CA TYR A 83 -10.49 -7.15 -1.77
C TYR A 83 -9.03 -7.53 -2.04
N PHE A 84 -8.78 -8.50 -2.93
CA PHE A 84 -7.42 -8.89 -3.32
C PHE A 84 -6.68 -7.79 -4.08
N PRO A 85 -7.21 -7.21 -5.19
CA PRO A 85 -6.55 -6.10 -5.87
C PRO A 85 -6.39 -4.86 -5.00
N PHE A 86 -7.30 -4.62 -4.05
CA PHE A 86 -7.12 -3.62 -2.99
C PHE A 86 -5.88 -3.90 -2.14
N ALA A 87 -5.76 -5.11 -1.57
CA ALA A 87 -4.65 -5.47 -0.70
C ALA A 87 -3.30 -5.47 -1.43
N MET A 88 -3.27 -5.93 -2.69
CA MET A 88 -2.05 -5.92 -3.51
C MET A 88 -1.58 -4.50 -3.83
N TYR A 89 -2.50 -3.54 -3.99
CA TYR A 89 -2.14 -2.13 -4.09
C TYR A 89 -1.46 -1.63 -2.80
N VAL A 90 -2.05 -1.94 -1.64
CA VAL A 90 -1.51 -1.53 -0.33
C VAL A 90 -0.13 -2.16 -0.08
N MET A 91 0.01 -3.45 -0.41
CA MET A 91 1.30 -4.15 -0.36
C MET A 91 2.34 -3.46 -1.27
N ALA A 92 1.98 -3.14 -2.51
CA ALA A 92 2.86 -2.45 -3.44
C ALA A 92 3.31 -1.08 -2.90
N PHE A 93 2.40 -0.36 -2.26
CA PHE A 93 2.70 0.90 -1.60
C PHE A 93 3.70 0.72 -0.46
N MET A 94 3.47 -0.25 0.43
CA MET A 94 4.40 -0.55 1.53
C MET A 94 5.79 -0.91 1.01
N VAL A 95 5.88 -1.79 0.01
CA VAL A 95 7.15 -2.21 -0.60
C VAL A 95 7.90 -1.00 -1.16
N SER A 96 7.23 -0.16 -1.96
CA SER A 96 7.80 1.05 -2.54
C SER A 96 8.37 2.00 -1.47
N ARG A 97 7.62 2.24 -0.39
CA ARG A 97 8.05 3.13 0.69
C ARG A 97 9.21 2.56 1.49
N LEU A 98 9.14 1.27 1.85
CA LEU A 98 10.20 0.60 2.60
C LEU A 98 11.48 0.40 1.78
N TRP A 99 11.37 0.33 0.45
CA TRP A 99 12.55 0.16 -0.42
C TRP A 99 13.57 1.29 -0.26
N GLN A 100 13.09 2.50 0.05
CA GLN A 100 13.95 3.66 0.32
C GLN A 100 14.72 3.54 1.64
N LYS A 101 14.26 2.70 2.57
CA LYS A 101 14.90 2.47 3.88
C LYS A 101 15.79 1.23 3.87
N GLY A 102 15.40 0.19 3.14
CA GLY A 102 16.21 -1.01 2.97
C GLY A 102 15.47 -2.11 2.22
N ARG A 103 16.18 -2.79 1.32
CA ARG A 103 15.62 -3.86 0.47
C ARG A 103 15.03 -5.01 1.31
N GLY A 104 15.76 -5.46 2.34
CA GLY A 104 15.29 -6.54 3.22
C GLY A 104 14.02 -6.17 3.99
N VAL A 105 13.92 -4.93 4.46
CA VAL A 105 12.74 -4.43 5.16
C VAL A 105 11.54 -4.35 4.21
N ALA A 106 11.75 -3.94 2.96
CA ALA A 106 10.70 -3.89 1.95
C ALA A 106 10.15 -5.27 1.59
N VAL A 107 11.04 -6.25 1.38
CA VAL A 107 10.64 -7.65 1.12
C VAL A 107 9.85 -8.21 2.30
N LEU A 108 10.36 -8.01 3.53
CA LEU A 108 9.68 -8.47 4.75
C LEU A 108 8.31 -7.80 4.91
N GLY A 109 8.23 -6.48 4.72
CA GLY A 109 6.98 -5.73 4.82
C GLY A 109 5.94 -6.17 3.80
N GLY A 110 6.35 -6.39 2.54
CA GLY A 110 5.48 -6.92 1.49
C GLY A 110 5.00 -8.34 1.80
N PHE A 111 5.90 -9.23 2.22
CA PHE A 111 5.58 -10.59 2.62
C PHE A 111 4.58 -10.62 3.79
N LEU A 112 4.83 -9.84 4.86
CA LEU A 112 3.93 -9.76 6.00
C LEU A 112 2.56 -9.21 5.62
N CYS A 113 2.50 -8.20 4.73
CA CYS A 113 1.24 -7.66 4.22
C CYS A 113 0.45 -8.72 3.46
N GLY A 114 1.09 -9.47 2.55
CA GLY A 114 0.47 -10.58 1.82
C GLY A 114 -0.02 -11.70 2.73
N MET A 115 0.81 -12.14 3.69
CA MET A 115 0.42 -13.16 4.67
C MET A 115 -0.75 -12.71 5.55
N PHE A 116 -0.75 -11.44 5.97
CA PHE A 116 -1.83 -10.87 6.76
C PHE A 116 -3.15 -10.84 5.98
N PHE A 117 -3.10 -10.44 4.70
CA PHE A 117 -4.25 -10.52 3.80
C PHE A 117 -4.78 -11.95 3.68
N LEU A 118 -3.92 -12.93 3.41
CA LEU A 118 -4.33 -14.34 3.28
C LEU A 118 -4.95 -14.87 4.58
N THR A 119 -4.43 -14.45 5.73
CA THR A 119 -4.98 -14.82 7.05
C THR A 119 -6.41 -14.29 7.21
N ILE A 120 -6.66 -13.03 6.81
CA ILE A 120 -8.00 -12.45 6.82
C ILE A 120 -8.94 -13.24 5.90
N ARG A 121 -8.49 -13.58 4.69
CA ARG A 121 -9.28 -14.34 3.71
C ARG A 121 -9.61 -15.74 4.23
N TRP A 122 -8.67 -16.39 4.88
CA TRP A 122 -8.88 -17.67 5.54
C TRP A 122 -9.95 -17.56 6.65
N LEU A 123 -9.88 -16.53 7.50
CA LEU A 123 -10.91 -16.25 8.52
C LEU A 123 -12.28 -15.90 7.91
N GLN A 124 -12.31 -15.37 6.69
CA GLN A 124 -13.53 -15.11 5.92
C GLN A 124 -14.09 -16.35 5.21
N ASN A 125 -13.54 -17.54 5.48
CA ASN A 125 -13.89 -18.83 4.85
C ASN A 125 -13.67 -18.84 3.33
N ALA A 126 -12.62 -18.18 2.83
CA ALA A 126 -12.19 -18.38 1.44
C ALA A 126 -11.79 -19.84 1.19
N SER A 127 -12.09 -20.38 0.00
CA SER A 127 -11.71 -21.74 -0.34
C SER A 127 -10.19 -21.88 -0.47
N MET A 128 -9.69 -23.10 -0.26
CA MET A 128 -8.25 -23.37 -0.37
C MET A 128 -7.70 -23.09 -1.78
N SER A 129 -8.50 -23.33 -2.82
CA SER A 129 -8.12 -23.00 -4.20
C SER A 129 -7.90 -21.50 -4.38
N VAL A 130 -8.81 -20.67 -3.86
CA VAL A 130 -8.70 -19.20 -3.94
C VAL A 130 -7.49 -18.71 -3.16
N LEU A 131 -7.25 -19.22 -1.95
CA LEU A 131 -6.08 -18.83 -1.15
C LEU A 131 -4.75 -19.18 -1.83
N LEU A 132 -4.68 -20.31 -2.53
CA LEU A 132 -3.48 -20.71 -3.29
C LEU A 132 -3.25 -19.78 -4.48
N VAL A 133 -4.29 -19.46 -5.26
CA VAL A 133 -4.19 -18.53 -6.39
C VAL A 133 -3.77 -17.15 -5.89
N GLU A 134 -4.46 -16.61 -4.88
CA GLU A 134 -4.12 -15.32 -4.26
C GLU A 134 -2.68 -15.31 -3.73
N GLY A 135 -2.23 -16.40 -3.10
CA GLY A 135 -0.87 -16.53 -2.59
C GLY A 135 0.21 -16.54 -3.68
N VAL A 136 0.01 -17.32 -4.75
CA VAL A 136 0.93 -17.38 -5.89
C VAL A 136 1.00 -16.04 -6.61
N VAL A 137 -0.15 -15.41 -6.86
CA VAL A 137 -0.23 -14.10 -7.51
C VAL A 137 0.42 -13.02 -6.64
N ALA A 138 0.16 -13.02 -5.32
CA ALA A 138 0.79 -12.07 -4.40
C ALA A 138 2.32 -12.23 -4.37
N ALA A 139 2.84 -13.46 -4.32
CA ALA A 139 4.27 -13.73 -4.39
C ALA A 139 4.88 -13.25 -5.72
N GLY A 140 4.20 -13.51 -6.84
CA GLY A 140 4.62 -13.03 -8.16
C GLY A 140 4.68 -11.50 -8.25
N ILE A 141 3.67 -10.81 -7.74
CA ILE A 141 3.62 -9.35 -7.66
C ILE A 141 4.76 -8.82 -6.77
N LEU A 142 5.00 -9.43 -5.62
CA LEU A 142 6.08 -9.02 -4.72
C LEU A 142 7.45 -9.14 -5.38
N ILE A 143 7.72 -10.26 -6.08
CA ILE A 143 8.96 -10.46 -6.83
C ILE A 143 9.10 -9.41 -7.94
N ALA A 144 8.05 -9.20 -8.73
CA ALA A 144 8.04 -8.22 -9.81
C ALA A 144 8.31 -6.80 -9.29
N LEU A 145 7.68 -6.40 -8.18
CA LEU A 145 7.92 -5.11 -7.53
C LEU A 145 9.36 -4.98 -7.02
N CYS A 146 9.94 -6.04 -6.45
CA CYS A 146 11.33 -6.02 -6.01
C CYS A 146 12.29 -5.81 -7.19
N LEU A 147 12.05 -6.49 -8.32
CA LEU A 147 12.83 -6.32 -9.54
C LEU A 147 12.67 -4.89 -10.10
N TYR A 148 11.44 -4.40 -10.15
CA TYR A 148 11.11 -3.05 -10.62
C TYR A 148 11.80 -1.97 -9.77
N CYS A 149 11.72 -2.08 -8.44
CA CYS A 149 12.37 -1.16 -7.51
C CYS A 149 13.90 -1.25 -7.57
N ARG A 150 14.45 -2.44 -7.84
CA ARG A 150 15.90 -2.64 -8.02
C ARG A 150 16.45 -1.92 -9.26
N GLN A 151 15.63 -1.78 -10.31
CA GLN A 151 15.98 -1.00 -11.50
C GLN A 151 15.93 0.52 -11.28
N GLY A 152 15.54 0.98 -10.08
CA GLY A 152 15.42 2.40 -9.76
C GLY A 152 14.21 3.09 -10.41
N LEU A 153 13.29 2.30 -10.96
CA LEU A 153 12.08 2.78 -11.65
C LEU A 153 11.01 3.28 -10.67
N ASP A 154 11.19 3.16 -9.36
CA ASP A 154 10.18 3.54 -8.37
C ASP A 154 10.26 5.03 -7.94
N ARG A 155 10.05 5.96 -8.89
CA ARG A 155 10.16 7.41 -8.66
C ARG A 155 9.07 8.22 -9.37
N GLY A 156 8.38 9.10 -8.65
CA GLY A 156 7.37 9.98 -9.24
C GLY A 156 6.19 9.20 -9.82
N TRP A 157 5.83 9.46 -11.08
CA TRP A 157 4.68 8.82 -11.75
C TRP A 157 4.83 7.31 -11.98
N SER A 158 6.05 6.83 -12.18
CA SER A 158 6.30 5.40 -12.42
C SER A 158 6.04 4.55 -11.17
N ARG A 159 6.08 5.16 -9.97
CA ARG A 159 5.58 4.53 -8.73
C ARG A 159 4.10 4.25 -8.84
N MET A 160 3.31 5.27 -9.18
CA MET A 160 1.86 5.16 -9.31
C MET A 160 1.47 4.06 -10.31
N VAL A 161 2.18 3.99 -11.45
CA VAL A 161 2.00 2.93 -12.44
C VAL A 161 2.26 1.54 -11.85
N SER A 162 3.29 1.38 -11.01
CA SER A 162 3.56 0.09 -10.35
C SER A 162 2.49 -0.30 -9.33
N LEU A 163 1.91 0.66 -8.60
CA LEU A 163 0.83 0.40 -7.64
C LEU A 163 -0.45 -0.04 -8.36
N VAL A 164 -0.86 0.71 -9.37
CA VAL A 164 -2.01 0.40 -10.19
C VAL A 164 -1.78 -0.91 -10.95
N GLY A 165 -0.58 -1.12 -11.49
CA GLY A 165 -0.18 -2.34 -12.20
C GLY A 165 -0.26 -3.57 -11.31
N ALA A 166 0.28 -3.52 -10.08
CA ALA A 166 0.15 -4.60 -9.10
C ALA A 166 -1.31 -4.95 -8.81
N SER A 167 -2.15 -3.92 -8.65
CA SER A 167 -3.57 -4.07 -8.39
C SER A 167 -4.34 -4.66 -9.58
N LEU A 168 -4.05 -4.23 -10.81
CA LEU A 168 -4.65 -4.78 -12.02
C LEU A 168 -4.19 -6.21 -12.31
N LEU A 169 -2.91 -6.52 -12.07
CA LEU A 169 -2.39 -7.89 -12.15
C LEU A 169 -3.06 -8.82 -11.15
N ALA A 170 -3.32 -8.33 -9.94
CA ALA A 170 -4.07 -9.07 -8.93
C ALA A 170 -5.51 -9.35 -9.40
N TYR A 171 -6.18 -8.36 -9.97
CA TYR A 171 -7.52 -8.54 -10.55
C TYR A 171 -7.52 -9.56 -11.70
N ALA A 172 -6.56 -9.44 -12.63
CA ALA A 172 -6.42 -10.40 -13.73
C ALA A 172 -6.09 -11.82 -13.23
N GLY A 173 -5.31 -11.93 -12.16
CA GLY A 173 -4.94 -13.20 -11.54
C GLY A 173 -6.11 -13.93 -10.88
N LEU A 174 -7.20 -13.24 -10.52
CA LEU A 174 -8.43 -13.87 -10.03
C LEU A 174 -9.22 -14.58 -11.13
N ALA A 175 -8.96 -14.28 -12.41
CA ALA A 175 -9.61 -14.92 -13.55
C ALA A 175 -8.92 -16.22 -13.99
N LEU A 176 -7.89 -16.67 -13.26
CA LEU A 176 -7.13 -17.92 -13.49
C LEU A 176 -7.67 -19.05 -12.60
#